data_AF-A0A661GPH0-F1
#
_entry.id   AF-A0A661GPH0-F1
#
_cell.length_a   1.000
_cell.length_b   1.000
_cell.length_c   1.000
_cell.angle_alpha   90.00
_cell.angle_beta   90.00
_cell.angle_gamma   90.00
#
_symmetry.space_group_name_H-M   'P 1'
#
loop_
_entity.id
_entity.type
_entity.pdbx_description
1 polymer ?
#
loop_
_entity_poly.entity_id
_entity_poly.type
_entity_poly.pdbx_seq_one_letter_code
_entity_poly.pdbx_strand_id
1 'polypeptide(L)'
;MNKSSNATTERIRKTLAKRYRAEKRFRLYGIVAILFGLLCVTTLFVDIIGKGHGAFRQTYIQLSVDYEADILGIGDIDDAQQLALANFAGVVKKSLRTRFTDVSGRKEKRQLYRLVSNSAEYDLSDRLRADHNLLGQAEKIWVLADDDIDTYFKSLNSSDGPFIGRTNEKQQQWIQSLIDAGQIELRFNSKIFTSGDSREPEQAGIGGAVVG
;
A
#
# COMPACT_ATOMS: atom_id res chain seq x y z
N MET A 1 -20.97 83.19 -10.78
CA MET A 1 -20.52 82.52 -9.54
C MET A 1 -20.19 81.05 -9.80
N ASN A 2 -18.98 80.70 -10.27
CA ASN A 2 -18.62 79.30 -10.63
C ASN A 2 -17.22 78.86 -10.15
N LYS A 3 -16.69 79.48 -9.07
CA LYS A 3 -15.34 79.20 -8.55
C LYS A 3 -15.29 78.04 -7.52
N SER A 4 -16.41 77.75 -6.84
CA SER A 4 -16.46 76.76 -5.74
C SER A 4 -16.50 75.30 -6.24
N SER A 5 -17.14 75.05 -7.40
CA SER A 5 -17.23 73.71 -8.01
C SER A 5 -15.85 73.15 -8.39
N ASN A 6 -15.01 73.96 -9.05
CA ASN A 6 -13.67 73.56 -9.49
C ASN A 6 -12.70 73.24 -8.34
N ALA A 7 -12.79 73.96 -7.20
CA ALA A 7 -11.93 73.72 -6.04
C ALA A 7 -12.24 72.37 -5.35
N THR A 8 -13.50 71.97 -5.31
CA THR A 8 -13.93 70.67 -4.77
C THR A 8 -13.49 69.53 -5.70
N THR A 9 -13.65 69.69 -7.01
CA THR A 9 -13.19 68.71 -8.00
C THR A 9 -11.67 68.55 -8.02
N GLU A 10 -10.90 69.63 -7.84
CA GLU A 10 -9.43 69.56 -7.71
C GLU A 10 -8.98 68.83 -6.44
N ARG A 11 -9.63 69.08 -5.29
CA ARG A 11 -9.34 68.35 -4.05
C ARG A 11 -9.62 66.86 -4.17
N ILE A 12 -10.68 66.49 -4.89
CA ILE A 12 -11.00 65.09 -5.20
C ILE A 12 -9.95 64.50 -6.16
N ARG A 13 -9.52 65.21 -7.21
CA ARG A 13 -8.43 64.77 -8.10
C ARG A 13 -7.10 64.55 -7.38
N LYS A 14 -6.73 65.44 -6.45
CA LYS A 14 -5.50 65.29 -5.65
C LYS A 14 -5.54 64.08 -4.70
N THR A 15 -6.74 63.64 -4.27
CA THR A 15 -6.91 62.48 -3.37
C THR A 15 -7.18 61.17 -4.12
N LEU A 16 -7.65 61.22 -5.36
CA LEU A 16 -7.90 60.07 -6.24
C LEU A 16 -6.64 59.23 -6.45
N ALA A 17 -5.49 59.85 -6.76
CA ALA A 17 -4.23 59.12 -6.97
C ALA A 17 -3.79 58.30 -5.74
N LYS A 18 -4.01 58.81 -4.53
CA LYS A 18 -3.70 58.11 -3.27
C LYS A 18 -4.59 56.88 -3.08
N ARG A 19 -5.88 56.99 -3.41
CA ARG A 19 -6.85 55.88 -3.31
C ARG A 19 -6.56 54.79 -4.33
N TYR A 20 -6.30 55.15 -5.60
CA TYR A 20 -5.96 54.17 -6.62
C TYR A 20 -4.68 53.37 -6.29
N ARG A 21 -3.68 53.99 -5.64
CA ARG A 21 -2.48 53.28 -5.16
C ARG A 21 -2.78 52.31 -4.01
N ALA A 22 -3.67 52.67 -3.09
CA ALA A 22 -4.11 51.78 -2.01
C ALA A 22 -4.91 50.60 -2.56
N GLU A 23 -5.81 50.85 -3.51
CA GLU A 23 -6.60 49.81 -4.17
C GLU A 23 -5.73 48.84 -4.98
N LYS A 24 -4.76 49.35 -5.74
CA LYS A 24 -3.80 48.49 -6.47
C LYS A 24 -3.01 47.58 -5.53
N ARG A 25 -2.58 48.08 -4.37
CA ARG A 25 -1.86 47.27 -3.37
C ARG A 25 -2.76 46.22 -2.73
N PHE A 26 -3.99 46.59 -2.37
CA PHE A 26 -4.96 45.63 -1.83
C PHE A 26 -5.27 44.50 -2.84
N ARG A 27 -5.50 44.87 -4.11
CA ARG A 27 -5.72 43.91 -5.20
C ARG A 27 -4.48 43.03 -5.43
N LEU A 28 -3.28 43.62 -5.40
CA LEU A 28 -2.03 42.86 -5.50
C LEU A 28 -1.88 41.86 -4.35
N TYR A 29 -2.10 42.27 -3.10
CA TYR A 29 -2.05 41.36 -1.95
C TYR A 29 -3.09 40.25 -2.05
N GLY A 30 -4.31 40.54 -2.51
CA GLY A 30 -5.32 39.53 -2.78
C GLY A 30 -4.89 38.52 -3.85
N ILE A 31 -4.36 38.99 -4.98
CA ILE A 31 -3.85 38.12 -6.05
C ILE A 31 -2.66 37.27 -5.54
N VAL A 32 -1.71 37.87 -4.82
CA VAL A 32 -0.57 37.16 -4.23
C VAL A 32 -1.03 36.11 -3.22
N ALA A 33 -2.00 36.42 -2.37
CA ALA A 33 -2.56 35.46 -1.42
C ALA A 33 -3.24 34.27 -2.11
N ILE A 34 -4.03 34.53 -3.16
CA ILE A 34 -4.67 33.46 -3.95
C ILE A 34 -3.61 32.60 -4.66
N LEU A 35 -2.62 33.22 -5.30
CA LEU A 35 -1.53 32.49 -5.96
C LEU A 35 -0.70 31.66 -4.98
N PHE A 36 -0.43 32.21 -3.80
CA PHE A 36 0.27 31.48 -2.74
C PHE A 36 -0.54 30.28 -2.25
N GLY A 37 -1.85 30.46 -2.03
CA GLY A 37 -2.74 29.36 -1.67
C GLY A 37 -2.77 28.26 -2.74
N LEU A 38 -2.88 28.65 -4.02
CA LEU A 38 -2.85 27.70 -5.14
C LEU A 38 -1.52 26.95 -5.21
N LEU A 39 -0.40 27.66 -5.02
CA LEU A 39 0.94 27.05 -4.98
C LEU A 39 1.07 26.03 -3.85
N CYS A 40 0.57 26.34 -2.64
CA CYS A 40 0.56 25.39 -1.53
C CYS A 40 -0.24 24.13 -1.85
N VAL A 41 -1.45 24.30 -2.43
CA VAL A 41 -2.31 23.17 -2.82
C VAL A 41 -1.65 22.32 -3.91
N THR A 42 -1.09 22.94 -4.95
CA THR A 42 -0.38 22.21 -6.00
C THR A 42 0.83 21.46 -5.46
N THR A 43 1.62 22.08 -4.58
CA THR A 43 2.77 21.43 -3.94
C THR A 43 2.33 20.22 -3.13
N LEU A 44 1.24 20.35 -2.37
CA LEU A 44 0.68 19.25 -1.60
C LEU A 44 0.25 18.09 -2.51
N PHE A 45 -0.44 18.37 -3.63
CA PHE A 45 -0.81 17.30 -4.57
C PHE A 45 0.38 16.62 -5.22
N VAL A 46 1.41 17.38 -5.62
CA VAL A 46 2.65 16.82 -6.17
C VAL A 46 3.33 15.90 -5.16
N ASP A 47 3.38 16.31 -3.89
CA ASP A 47 3.97 15.51 -2.82
C ASP A 47 3.18 14.22 -2.57
N ILE A 48 1.84 14.30 -2.48
CA ILE A 48 0.96 13.15 -2.28
C ILE A 48 1.06 12.16 -3.45
N ILE A 49 0.97 12.64 -4.69
CA ILE A 49 1.02 11.76 -5.87
C ILE A 49 2.41 11.16 -6.03
N GLY A 50 3.46 11.96 -5.82
CA GLY A 50 4.85 11.52 -5.89
C GLY A 50 5.16 10.42 -4.88
N LYS A 51 4.75 10.59 -3.61
CA LYS A 51 4.98 9.58 -2.56
C LYS A 51 3.99 8.41 -2.65
N GLY A 52 2.81 8.63 -3.20
CA GLY A 52 1.73 7.64 -3.30
C GLY A 52 1.93 6.58 -4.39
N HIS A 53 2.84 6.77 -5.35
CA HIS A 53 3.02 5.81 -6.45
C HIS A 53 3.37 4.39 -5.95
N GLY A 54 4.03 4.30 -4.78
CA GLY A 54 4.46 3.04 -4.18
C GLY A 54 3.30 2.18 -3.66
N ALA A 55 2.14 2.79 -3.36
CA ALA A 55 0.95 2.08 -2.89
C ALA A 55 0.27 1.26 -4.01
N PHE A 56 0.45 1.65 -5.27
CA PHE A 56 -0.09 0.91 -6.42
C PHE A 56 0.72 -0.33 -6.77
N ARG A 57 1.84 -0.57 -6.09
CA ARG A 57 2.64 -1.79 -6.26
C ARG A 57 2.69 -2.54 -4.95
N GLN A 58 2.74 -3.86 -5.02
CA GLN A 58 2.88 -4.73 -3.85
C GLN A 58 3.83 -5.87 -4.16
N THR A 59 4.53 -6.32 -3.14
CA THR A 59 5.47 -7.42 -3.21
C THR A 59 4.70 -8.74 -3.07
N TYR A 60 4.92 -9.63 -4.02
CA TYR A 60 4.36 -10.99 -4.01
C TYR A 60 5.50 -11.99 -3.92
N ILE A 61 5.27 -13.06 -3.16
CA ILE A 61 6.20 -14.18 -3.01
C ILE A 61 5.57 -15.42 -3.63
N GLN A 62 6.33 -16.14 -4.44
CA GLN A 62 5.91 -17.41 -4.99
C GLN A 62 6.12 -18.53 -3.97
N LEU A 63 5.04 -19.21 -3.61
CA LEU A 63 5.08 -20.40 -2.75
C LEU A 63 4.69 -21.64 -3.54
N SER A 64 5.37 -22.76 -3.24
CA SER A 64 4.92 -24.09 -3.64
C SER A 64 4.05 -24.65 -2.52
N VAL A 65 2.75 -24.70 -2.77
CA VAL A 65 1.70 -25.10 -1.84
C VAL A 65 1.27 -26.51 -2.14
N ASP A 66 1.15 -27.34 -1.11
CA ASP A 66 0.61 -28.69 -1.21
C ASP A 66 -0.68 -28.77 -0.39
N TYR A 67 -1.81 -28.99 -1.05
CA TYR A 67 -3.13 -29.04 -0.42
C TYR A 67 -3.37 -30.40 0.25
N GLU A 68 -2.50 -30.79 1.18
CA GLU A 68 -2.61 -32.05 1.88
C GLU A 68 -3.87 -32.09 2.77
N ALA A 69 -4.74 -33.07 2.51
CA ALA A 69 -6.00 -33.27 3.22
C ALA A 69 -5.81 -33.40 4.74
N ASP A 70 -4.77 -34.12 5.18
CA ASP A 70 -4.44 -34.32 6.60
C ASP A 70 -4.12 -33.02 7.33
N ILE A 71 -3.43 -32.09 6.67
CA ILE A 71 -3.06 -30.79 7.27
C ILE A 71 -4.25 -29.86 7.27
N LEU A 72 -5.02 -29.86 6.18
CA LEU A 72 -6.25 -29.09 6.06
C LEU A 72 -7.31 -29.58 7.04
N GLY A 73 -7.29 -30.87 7.42
CA GLY A 73 -8.31 -31.49 8.26
C GLY A 73 -9.59 -31.76 7.49
N ILE A 74 -9.49 -32.02 6.19
CA ILE A 74 -10.62 -32.29 5.29
C ILE A 74 -10.64 -33.79 5.00
N GLY A 75 -11.67 -34.49 5.47
CA GLY A 75 -11.96 -35.87 5.08
C GLY A 75 -12.91 -35.95 3.89
N ASP A 76 -13.79 -34.97 3.74
CA ASP A 76 -14.73 -34.84 2.62
C ASP A 76 -14.67 -33.41 2.06
N ILE A 77 -14.27 -33.28 0.79
CA ILE A 77 -14.10 -31.98 0.12
C ILE A 77 -15.44 -31.28 -0.14
N ASP A 78 -16.54 -32.04 -0.18
CA ASP A 78 -17.87 -31.49 -0.44
C ASP A 78 -18.59 -31.06 0.87
N ASP A 79 -17.98 -31.32 2.03
CA ASP A 79 -18.46 -30.85 3.33
C ASP A 79 -18.08 -29.38 3.55
N ALA A 80 -19.07 -28.50 3.38
CA ALA A 80 -18.91 -27.06 3.57
C ALA A 80 -18.43 -26.68 4.98
N GLN A 81 -18.76 -27.45 6.01
CA GLN A 81 -18.32 -27.18 7.38
C GLN A 81 -16.83 -27.50 7.54
N GLN A 82 -16.35 -28.59 6.94
CA GLN A 82 -14.93 -28.94 6.92
C GLN A 82 -14.11 -27.90 6.14
N LEU A 83 -14.59 -27.49 4.97
CA LEU A 83 -13.96 -26.43 4.18
C LEU A 83 -13.86 -25.09 4.94
N ALA A 84 -14.85 -24.76 5.75
CA ALA A 84 -14.85 -23.52 6.54
C ALA A 84 -13.87 -23.56 7.72
N LEU A 85 -13.63 -24.74 8.31
CA LEU A 85 -12.75 -24.93 9.46
C LEU A 85 -11.34 -25.40 9.07
N ALA A 86 -11.08 -25.57 7.77
CA ALA A 86 -9.83 -26.12 7.29
C ALA A 86 -8.61 -25.23 7.61
N ASN A 87 -7.49 -25.88 7.93
CA ASN A 87 -6.28 -25.21 8.42
C ASN A 87 -5.37 -24.72 7.27
N PHE A 88 -5.85 -23.77 6.48
CA PHE A 88 -5.08 -23.15 5.39
C PHE A 88 -3.80 -22.45 5.89
N ALA A 89 -3.86 -21.82 7.06
CA ALA A 89 -2.68 -21.25 7.72
C ALA A 89 -1.58 -22.30 7.95
N GLY A 90 -1.97 -23.53 8.30
CA GLY A 90 -1.07 -24.67 8.50
C GLY A 90 -0.33 -25.06 7.23
N VAL A 91 -1.05 -25.07 6.10
CA VAL A 91 -0.50 -25.35 4.76
C VAL A 91 0.52 -24.28 4.38
N VAL A 92 0.19 -22.99 4.46
CA VAL A 92 1.12 -21.89 4.15
C VAL A 92 2.39 -21.99 5.02
N LYS A 93 2.22 -22.21 6.33
CA LYS A 93 3.34 -22.39 7.26
C LYS A 93 4.18 -23.61 6.90
N LYS A 94 3.58 -24.71 6.42
CA LYS A 94 4.33 -25.88 5.95
C LYS A 94 5.13 -25.56 4.70
N SER A 95 4.52 -24.94 3.68
CA SER A 95 5.22 -24.54 2.45
C SER A 95 6.45 -23.70 2.72
N LEU A 96 6.36 -22.73 3.64
CA LEU A 96 7.50 -21.93 4.05
C LEU A 96 8.60 -22.78 4.71
N ARG A 97 8.24 -23.70 5.62
CA ARG A 97 9.20 -24.60 6.27
C ARG A 97 9.85 -25.59 5.29
N THR A 98 9.13 -26.01 4.26
CA THR A 98 9.66 -26.88 3.21
C THR A 98 10.69 -26.13 2.35
N ARG A 99 10.44 -24.85 2.05
CA ARG A 99 11.37 -24.00 1.28
C ARG A 99 12.60 -23.56 2.06
N PHE A 100 12.44 -23.31 3.36
CA PHE A 100 13.50 -22.82 4.25
C PHE A 100 13.76 -23.85 5.37
N THR A 101 14.63 -24.81 5.07
CA THR A 101 14.93 -25.95 5.96
C THR A 101 15.88 -25.61 7.09
N ASP A 102 16.54 -24.45 7.05
CA ASP A 102 17.51 -23.97 8.05
C ASP A 102 16.86 -23.35 9.29
N VAL A 103 15.53 -23.27 9.33
CA VAL A 103 14.76 -22.58 10.38
C VAL A 103 14.56 -23.44 11.62
N SER A 104 15.09 -22.98 12.75
CA SER A 104 15.08 -23.69 14.03
C SER A 104 14.44 -22.87 15.17
N GLY A 105 13.76 -23.56 16.09
CA GLY A 105 13.14 -22.91 17.24
C GLY A 105 11.89 -22.06 16.94
N ARG A 106 11.23 -21.59 18.00
CA ARG A 106 9.94 -20.88 17.90
C ARG A 106 10.06 -19.46 17.36
N LYS A 107 11.16 -18.77 17.70
CA LYS A 107 11.40 -17.37 17.31
C LYS A 107 11.60 -17.26 15.80
N GLU A 108 12.48 -18.08 15.21
CA GLU A 108 12.75 -18.05 13.78
C GLU A 108 11.54 -18.49 12.97
N LYS A 109 10.82 -19.53 13.39
CA LYS A 109 9.55 -19.93 12.74
C LYS A 109 8.54 -18.78 12.70
N ARG A 110 8.43 -17.99 13.77
CA ARG A 110 7.55 -16.82 13.78
C ARG A 110 8.02 -15.74 12.80
N GLN A 111 9.32 -15.55 12.65
CA GLN A 111 9.88 -14.60 11.67
C GLN A 111 9.68 -15.10 10.24
N LEU A 112 9.83 -16.41 10.01
CA LEU A 112 9.61 -17.05 8.72
C LEU A 112 8.16 -16.87 8.26
N TYR A 113 7.19 -17.05 9.16
CA TYR A 113 5.78 -16.90 8.81
C TYR A 113 5.40 -15.46 8.48
N ARG A 114 6.18 -14.47 8.94
CA ARG A 114 6.04 -13.05 8.59
C ARG A 114 6.77 -12.69 7.29
N LEU A 115 7.07 -13.67 6.43
CA LEU A 115 7.47 -13.37 5.05
C LEU A 115 6.26 -13.06 4.18
N VAL A 116 5.12 -13.67 4.49
CA VAL A 116 3.88 -13.56 3.71
C VAL A 116 2.77 -12.99 4.58
N SER A 117 1.84 -12.28 3.95
CA SER A 117 0.65 -11.76 4.61
C SER A 117 -0.24 -12.91 5.09
N ASN A 118 -1.00 -12.65 6.16
CA ASN A 118 -2.07 -13.55 6.60
C ASN A 118 -3.11 -13.75 5.49
N SER A 119 -3.23 -12.84 4.52
CA SER A 119 -4.15 -12.97 3.37
C SER A 119 -3.94 -14.26 2.56
N ALA A 120 -2.73 -14.83 2.62
CA ALA A 120 -2.40 -16.07 1.92
C ALA A 120 -3.36 -17.21 2.30
N GLU A 121 -3.80 -17.29 3.56
CA GLU A 121 -4.73 -18.35 3.99
C GLU A 121 -6.08 -18.25 3.26
N TYR A 122 -6.59 -17.05 3.04
CA TYR A 122 -7.83 -16.80 2.28
C TYR A 122 -7.62 -17.03 0.80
N ASP A 123 -6.48 -16.59 0.23
CA ASP A 123 -6.16 -16.84 -1.19
C ASP A 123 -6.12 -18.35 -1.50
N LEU A 124 -5.54 -19.19 -0.61
CA LEU A 124 -5.58 -20.65 -0.73
C LEU A 124 -7.01 -21.20 -0.59
N SER A 125 -7.76 -20.68 0.39
CA SER A 125 -9.11 -21.12 0.69
C SER A 125 -10.06 -20.89 -0.49
N ASP A 126 -10.01 -19.70 -1.08
CA ASP A 126 -10.83 -19.33 -2.23
C ASP A 126 -10.47 -20.14 -3.47
N ARG A 127 -9.17 -20.45 -3.66
CA ARG A 127 -8.71 -21.34 -4.72
C ARG A 127 -9.24 -22.75 -4.57
N LEU A 128 -9.12 -23.35 -3.38
CA LEU A 128 -9.62 -24.69 -3.14
C LEU A 128 -11.15 -24.78 -3.28
N ARG A 129 -11.89 -23.74 -2.86
CA ARG A 129 -13.35 -23.66 -3.07
C ARG A 129 -13.73 -23.49 -4.55
N ALA A 130 -12.92 -22.78 -5.32
CA ALA A 130 -13.17 -22.59 -6.74
C ALA A 130 -12.85 -23.87 -7.55
N ASP A 131 -11.85 -24.64 -7.12
CA ASP A 131 -11.45 -25.89 -7.75
C ASP A 131 -11.09 -26.95 -6.69
N HIS A 132 -12.06 -27.82 -6.41
CA HIS A 132 -11.91 -28.93 -5.44
C HIS A 132 -10.83 -29.94 -5.88
N ASN A 133 -10.44 -29.98 -7.16
CA ASN A 133 -9.40 -30.90 -7.66
C ASN A 133 -8.00 -30.56 -7.15
N LEU A 134 -7.83 -29.37 -6.58
CA LEU A 134 -6.56 -28.96 -5.98
C LEU A 134 -6.23 -29.78 -4.73
N LEU A 135 -7.22 -30.39 -4.07
CA LEU A 135 -6.99 -31.21 -2.88
C LEU A 135 -6.01 -32.37 -3.21
N GLY A 136 -4.95 -32.47 -2.42
CA GLY A 136 -3.87 -33.45 -2.59
C GLY A 136 -2.89 -33.13 -3.73
N GLN A 137 -3.00 -31.95 -4.35
CA GLN A 137 -2.07 -31.50 -5.40
C GLN A 137 -1.13 -30.39 -4.90
N ALA A 138 0.02 -30.30 -5.56
CA ALA A 138 0.96 -29.20 -5.37
C ALA A 138 0.80 -28.13 -6.47
N GLU A 139 0.65 -26.88 -6.06
CA GLU A 139 0.53 -25.72 -6.96
C GLU A 139 1.58 -24.65 -6.62
N LYS A 140 2.08 -23.94 -7.63
CA LYS A 140 2.86 -22.72 -7.43
C LYS A 140 1.95 -21.50 -7.49
N ILE A 141 1.81 -20.81 -6.37
CA ILE A 141 0.96 -19.62 -6.27
C ILE A 141 1.77 -18.41 -5.85
N TRP A 142 1.29 -17.24 -6.21
CA TRP A 142 1.84 -15.97 -5.77
C TRP A 142 0.96 -15.40 -4.67
N VAL A 143 1.52 -15.23 -3.48
CA VAL A 143 0.83 -14.69 -2.32
C VAL A 143 1.44 -13.34 -1.94
N LEU A 144 0.62 -12.50 -1.31
CA LEU A 144 1.06 -11.18 -0.85
C LEU A 144 2.14 -11.31 0.24
N ALA A 145 3.18 -10.49 0.17
CA ALA A 145 4.19 -10.39 1.22
C ALA A 145 3.66 -9.59 2.43
N ASP A 146 4.24 -9.82 3.61
CA ASP A 146 4.00 -9.00 4.82
C ASP A 146 4.46 -7.54 4.61
N ASP A 147 3.86 -6.58 5.32
CA ASP A 147 4.11 -5.14 5.15
C ASP A 147 5.57 -4.73 5.38
N ASP A 148 6.20 -5.30 6.41
CA ASP A 148 7.61 -5.12 6.75
C ASP A 148 8.51 -5.59 5.58
N ILE A 149 8.10 -6.66 4.89
CA ILE A 149 8.82 -7.28 3.77
C ILE A 149 8.62 -6.48 2.48
N ASP A 150 7.40 -6.02 2.22
CA ASP A 150 7.07 -5.17 1.07
C ASP A 150 7.86 -3.86 1.10
N THR A 151 7.90 -3.21 2.28
CA THR A 151 8.65 -1.97 2.49
C THR A 151 10.15 -2.20 2.27
N TYR A 152 10.71 -3.26 2.87
CA TYR A 152 12.11 -3.60 2.69
C TYR A 152 12.44 -3.88 1.22
N PHE A 153 11.67 -4.73 0.55
CA PHE A 153 11.92 -5.13 -0.84
C PHE A 153 11.87 -3.94 -1.81
N LYS A 154 10.89 -3.05 -1.65
CA LYS A 154 10.79 -1.81 -2.45
C LYS A 154 11.97 -0.88 -2.26
N SER A 155 12.58 -0.88 -1.07
CA SER A 155 13.68 0.01 -0.72
C SER A 155 15.06 -0.47 -1.18
N LEU A 156 15.20 -1.72 -1.64
CA LEU A 156 16.50 -2.32 -2.00
C LEU A 156 17.28 -1.51 -3.06
N ASN A 157 16.56 -0.84 -3.97
CA ASN A 157 17.16 -0.07 -5.05
C ASN A 157 17.20 1.45 -4.77
N SER A 158 16.91 1.87 -3.53
CA SER A 158 16.96 3.29 -3.14
C SER A 158 18.41 3.80 -3.11
N SER A 159 18.62 5.06 -3.49
CA SER A 159 19.95 5.71 -3.48
C SER A 159 20.59 5.76 -2.09
N ASP A 160 19.77 5.83 -1.05
CA ASP A 160 20.21 5.95 0.34
C ASP A 160 20.41 4.57 1.01
N GLY A 161 20.28 3.49 0.24
CA GLY A 161 20.31 2.11 0.72
C GLY A 161 18.93 1.58 1.16
N PRO A 162 18.86 0.28 1.50
CA PRO A 162 17.62 -0.36 1.90
C PRO A 162 17.14 0.13 3.27
N PHE A 163 15.85 0.44 3.34
CA PHE A 163 15.16 0.70 4.59
C PHE A 163 14.90 -0.62 5.32
N ILE A 164 15.66 -0.86 6.39
CA ILE A 164 15.61 -2.12 7.15
C ILE A 164 14.30 -2.26 7.95
N GLY A 165 13.77 -1.15 8.49
CA GLY A 165 12.54 -1.17 9.29
C GLY A 165 12.59 -2.21 10.42
N ARG A 166 11.61 -3.12 10.44
CA ARG A 166 11.48 -4.20 11.44
C ARG A 166 12.04 -5.55 10.94
N THR A 167 12.59 -5.58 9.73
CA THR A 167 13.12 -6.78 9.09
C THR A 167 14.48 -7.13 9.65
N ASN A 168 14.61 -8.33 10.23
CA ASN A 168 15.89 -8.79 10.79
C ASN A 168 16.80 -9.45 9.75
N GLU A 169 18.08 -9.66 10.10
CA GLU A 169 19.09 -10.23 9.20
C GLU A 169 18.68 -11.58 8.57
N LYS A 170 18.03 -12.48 9.34
CA LYS A 170 17.55 -13.76 8.81
C LYS A 170 16.47 -13.57 7.75
N GLN A 171 15.50 -12.68 7.98
CA GLN A 171 14.50 -12.34 6.97
C GLN A 171 15.15 -11.74 5.72
N GLN A 172 16.15 -10.87 5.88
CA GLN A 172 16.89 -10.30 4.74
C GLN A 172 17.59 -11.40 3.93
N GLN A 173 18.20 -12.39 4.58
CA GLN A 173 18.80 -13.56 3.91
C GLN A 173 17.77 -14.39 3.15
N TRP A 174 16.59 -14.65 3.74
CA TRP A 174 15.52 -15.37 3.06
C TRP A 174 14.98 -14.58 1.85
N ILE A 175 14.82 -13.27 2.00
CA ILE A 175 14.41 -12.38 0.90
C ILE A 175 15.45 -12.44 -0.22
N GLN A 176 16.75 -12.34 0.09
CA GLN A 176 17.80 -12.46 -0.91
C GLN A 176 17.73 -13.81 -1.64
N SER A 177 17.52 -14.93 -0.92
CA SER A 177 17.33 -16.24 -1.55
C SER A 177 16.10 -16.29 -2.47
N LEU A 178 15.02 -15.58 -2.14
CA LEU A 178 13.85 -15.48 -3.01
C LEU A 178 14.15 -14.65 -4.26
N ILE A 179 14.93 -13.56 -4.13
CA ILE A 179 15.38 -12.72 -5.25
C ILE A 179 16.22 -13.54 -6.22
N ASP A 180 17.23 -14.23 -5.70
CA ASP A 180 18.15 -15.04 -6.49
C ASP A 180 17.42 -16.16 -7.24
N ALA A 181 16.32 -16.67 -6.68
CA ALA A 181 15.47 -17.69 -7.28
C ALA A 181 14.35 -17.15 -8.20
N GLY A 182 14.18 -15.83 -8.30
CA GLY A 182 13.07 -15.21 -9.04
C GLY A 182 11.68 -15.49 -8.44
N GLN A 183 11.61 -15.71 -7.12
CA GLN A 183 10.40 -16.09 -6.38
C GLN A 183 9.80 -14.90 -5.59
N ILE A 184 10.23 -13.68 -5.86
CA ILE A 184 9.68 -12.46 -5.26
C ILE A 184 9.67 -11.34 -6.30
N GLU A 185 8.56 -10.62 -6.41
CA GLU A 185 8.44 -9.53 -7.38
C GLU A 185 7.43 -8.46 -6.98
N LEU A 186 7.57 -7.27 -7.58
CA LEU A 186 6.59 -6.20 -7.47
C LEU A 186 5.52 -6.34 -8.55
N ARG A 187 4.25 -6.37 -8.14
CA ARG A 187 3.09 -6.39 -9.03
C ARG A 187 2.23 -5.16 -8.83
N PHE A 188 1.47 -4.79 -9.86
CA PHE A 188 0.44 -3.76 -9.72
C PHE A 188 -0.70 -4.29 -8.82
N ASN A 189 -1.02 -3.55 -7.77
CA ASN A 189 -2.08 -3.91 -6.84
C ASN A 189 -3.42 -3.31 -7.29
N SER A 190 -4.16 -4.04 -8.11
CA SER A 190 -5.55 -3.66 -8.45
C SER A 190 -6.52 -3.88 -7.29
N LYS A 191 -6.18 -4.73 -6.30
CA LYS A 191 -7.04 -4.97 -5.13
C LYS A 191 -7.27 -3.68 -4.32
N ILE A 192 -6.35 -2.72 -4.34
CA ILE A 192 -6.49 -1.42 -3.63
C ILE A 192 -7.81 -0.68 -3.92
N PHE A 193 -8.36 -0.83 -5.13
CA PHE A 193 -9.61 -0.15 -5.52
C PHE A 193 -10.87 -0.89 -5.06
N THR A 194 -10.74 -2.15 -4.64
CA THR A 194 -11.87 -3.04 -4.32
C THR A 194 -11.83 -3.54 -2.87
N SER A 195 -10.66 -3.58 -2.23
CA SER A 195 -10.50 -4.00 -0.83
C SER A 195 -10.86 -2.87 0.14
N GLY A 196 -11.35 -3.26 1.32
CA GLY A 196 -11.66 -2.38 2.44
C GLY A 196 -11.15 -2.89 3.80
N ASP A 197 -10.33 -3.95 3.81
CA ASP A 197 -9.76 -4.49 5.04
C ASP A 197 -8.67 -3.56 5.57
N SER A 198 -8.90 -2.94 6.73
CA SER A 198 -7.96 -1.98 7.34
C SER A 198 -7.14 -2.60 8.48
N ARG A 199 -7.21 -3.92 8.70
CA ARG A 199 -6.50 -4.58 9.81
C ARG A 199 -5.00 -4.68 9.56
N GLU A 200 -4.62 -4.90 8.31
CA GLU A 200 -3.23 -5.05 7.88
C GLU A 200 -2.89 -4.02 6.80
N PRO A 201 -1.79 -3.26 6.92
CA PRO A 201 -1.46 -2.18 5.97
C PRO A 201 -1.30 -2.65 4.52
N GLU A 202 -0.85 -3.88 4.30
CA GLU A 202 -0.70 -4.48 2.97
C GLU A 202 -2.05 -4.91 2.36
N GLN A 203 -3.12 -5.03 3.14
CA GLN A 203 -4.45 -5.38 2.64
C GLN A 203 -5.37 -4.16 2.48
N ALA A 204 -4.99 -3.05 3.11
CA ALA A 204 -5.69 -1.78 3.07
C ALA A 204 -5.96 -1.30 1.64
N GLY A 205 -7.23 -0.98 1.39
CA GLY A 205 -7.71 -0.42 0.14
C GLY A 205 -8.66 0.75 0.37
N ILE A 206 -8.95 1.46 -0.71
CA ILE A 206 -9.87 2.61 -0.72
C ILE A 206 -11.31 2.21 -1.09
N GLY A 207 -11.56 0.94 -1.42
CA GLY A 207 -12.87 0.48 -1.90
C GLY A 207 -14.00 0.77 -0.92
N GLY A 208 -13.78 0.56 0.38
CA GLY A 208 -14.75 0.90 1.43
C GLY A 208 -15.04 2.40 1.50
N ALA A 209 -14.01 3.25 1.38
CA ALA A 209 -14.17 4.71 1.41
C ALA A 209 -14.86 5.27 0.16
N VAL A 210 -14.78 4.57 -0.97
CA VAL A 210 -15.45 4.93 -2.23
C VAL A 210 -16.94 4.57 -2.21
N VAL A 211 -17.31 3.46 -1.56
CA VAL A 211 -18.70 2.98 -1.52
C VAL A 211 -19.51 3.59 -0.35
N GLY A 212 -18.84 3.96 0.75
CA GLY A 212 -19.47 4.60 1.92
C GLY A 212 -19.64 3.65 3.10
#